data_AF-A0A7S4UNM5-F1
#
_entry.id   AF-A0A7S4UNM5-F1
#
_cell.length_a   1.000
_cell.length_b   1.000
_cell.length_c   1.000
_cell.angle_alpha   90.00
_cell.angle_beta   90.00
_cell.angle_gamma   90.00
#
_symmetry.space_group_name_H-M   'P 1'
#
loop_
_entity.id
_entity.type
_entity.pdbx_description
1 polymer ?
#
loop_
_entity_poly.entity_id
_entity_poly.type
_entity_poly.pdbx_seq_one_letter_code
_entity_poly.pdbx_strand_id
1 'polypeptide(L)'
;KTLPQVDVLRLRPSLFVMHGGQNSFMESMGAGTPVVVCPGFADQPANGAKAEAIGVGICVDRPMEEKGDTVAAYEAKVREAIRRMDQEPTFAESAARVAKGLASAGGVDRAMEVRYSPLVSKGASRGRRNSKAGCGRLTDGPAASACMRLHIAAKRQC
;
A
#
# COMPACT_ATOMS: atom_id res chain seq x y z
N LYS A 1 12.30 -3.46 -24.60
CA LYS A 1 12.76 -4.31 -23.46
C LYS A 1 11.95 -3.90 -22.24
N THR A 2 11.56 -4.85 -21.39
CA THR A 2 10.83 -4.58 -20.12
C THR A 2 11.73 -4.93 -18.94
N LEU A 3 11.48 -4.29 -17.80
CA LEU A 3 12.14 -4.56 -16.52
C LEU A 3 11.09 -4.97 -15.48
N PRO A 4 11.41 -5.85 -14.52
CA PRO A 4 10.50 -6.22 -13.44
C PRO A 4 10.45 -5.10 -12.38
N GLN A 5 9.69 -4.03 -12.65
CA GLN A 5 9.64 -2.82 -11.82
C GLN A 5 9.41 -3.10 -10.32
N VAL A 6 8.45 -3.98 -10.01
CA VAL A 6 8.13 -4.34 -8.61
C VAL A 6 9.34 -4.96 -7.90
N ASP A 7 10.10 -5.82 -8.58
CA ASP A 7 11.29 -6.44 -7.99
C ASP A 7 12.42 -5.44 -7.81
N VAL A 8 12.55 -4.47 -8.72
CA VAL A 8 13.50 -3.35 -8.55
C VAL A 8 13.11 -2.49 -7.36
N LEU A 9 11.83 -2.15 -7.19
CA LEU A 9 11.36 -1.35 -6.05
C LEU A 9 11.50 -2.09 -4.71
N ARG A 10 11.42 -3.42 -4.70
CA ARG A 10 11.70 -4.24 -3.50
C ARG A 10 13.15 -4.15 -3.02
N LEU A 11 14.08 -3.77 -3.90
CA LEU A 11 15.46 -3.45 -3.50
C LEU A 11 15.55 -2.13 -2.72
N ARG A 12 14.45 -1.38 -2.60
CA ARG A 12 14.32 -0.11 -1.88
C ARG A 12 15.34 0.92 -2.37
N PRO A 13 15.28 1.31 -3.66
CA PRO A 13 16.10 2.41 -4.15
C PRO A 13 15.81 3.68 -3.34
N SER A 14 16.82 4.55 -3.22
CA SER A 14 16.72 5.81 -2.50
C SER A 14 15.70 6.76 -3.13
N LEU A 15 15.45 6.63 -4.44
CA LEU A 15 14.54 7.49 -5.20
C LEU A 15 13.97 6.77 -6.42
N PHE A 16 12.74 7.11 -6.80
CA PHE A 16 12.13 6.67 -8.05
C PHE A 16 11.60 7.86 -8.87
N VAL A 17 12.21 8.12 -10.04
CA VAL A 17 11.70 9.10 -11.01
C VAL A 17 10.67 8.43 -11.90
N MET A 18 9.44 8.93 -11.92
CA MET A 18 8.34 8.29 -12.65
C MET A 18 7.28 9.28 -13.13
N HIS A 19 6.44 8.84 -14.06
CA HIS A 19 5.36 9.68 -14.60
C HIS A 19 4.19 9.97 -13.64
N GLY A 20 4.09 9.32 -12.48
CA GLY A 20 2.97 9.52 -11.56
C GLY A 20 1.72 8.67 -11.82
N GLY A 21 1.77 7.65 -12.68
CA GLY A 21 0.65 6.71 -12.82
C GLY A 21 0.38 5.94 -11.52
N GLN A 22 -0.90 5.73 -11.21
CA GLN A 22 -1.33 5.28 -9.88
C GLN A 22 -0.73 3.93 -9.43
N ASN A 23 -0.54 2.97 -10.33
CA ASN A 23 0.04 1.66 -9.97
C ASN A 23 1.48 1.81 -9.48
N SER A 24 2.34 2.46 -10.27
CA SER A 24 3.73 2.73 -9.90
C SER A 24 3.83 3.58 -8.63
N PHE A 25 2.90 4.53 -8.44
CA PHE A 25 2.83 5.32 -7.21
C PHE A 25 2.57 4.44 -5.99
N MET A 26 1.56 3.58 -6.04
CA MET A 26 1.23 2.67 -4.93
C MET A 26 2.33 1.64 -4.66
N GLU A 27 2.99 1.13 -5.70
CA GLU A 27 4.15 0.24 -5.57
C GLU A 27 5.30 0.93 -4.83
N SER A 28 5.62 2.17 -5.21
CA SER A 28 6.65 2.97 -4.55
C SER A 28 6.30 3.26 -3.09
N MET A 29 5.05 3.63 -2.83
CA MET A 29 4.56 3.89 -1.47
C MET A 29 4.56 2.63 -0.60
N GLY A 30 4.26 1.47 -1.17
CA GLY A 30 4.36 0.18 -0.48
C GLY A 30 5.80 -0.22 -0.17
N ALA A 31 6.74 0.09 -1.08
CA ALA A 31 8.17 -0.15 -0.88
C ALA A 31 8.84 0.86 0.08
N GLY A 32 8.19 2.00 0.33
CA GLY A 32 8.75 3.10 1.10
C GLY A 32 9.80 3.91 0.33
N THR A 33 9.70 3.91 -1.00
CA THR A 33 10.59 4.68 -1.88
C THR A 33 9.96 6.04 -2.21
N PRO A 34 10.64 7.16 -1.95
CA PRO A 34 10.16 8.48 -2.32
C PRO A 34 10.29 8.72 -3.84
N VAL A 35 9.55 9.69 -4.38
CA VAL A 35 9.35 9.83 -5.83
C VAL A 35 9.60 11.23 -6.38
N VAL A 36 10.21 11.33 -7.56
CA VAL A 36 10.09 12.53 -8.41
C VAL A 36 9.02 12.24 -9.45
N VAL A 37 7.96 13.03 -9.47
CA VAL A 37 6.84 12.85 -10.39
C VAL A 37 6.99 13.78 -11.58
N CYS A 38 7.06 13.21 -12.78
CA CYS A 38 7.15 13.91 -14.06
C CYS A 38 5.86 13.69 -14.85
N PRO A 39 4.76 14.39 -14.51
CA PRO A 39 3.44 14.05 -15.01
C PRO A 39 3.29 14.32 -16.50
N GLY A 40 2.60 13.41 -17.17
CA GLY A 40 2.10 13.58 -18.54
C GLY A 40 0.62 13.97 -18.52
N PHE A 41 -0.28 12.99 -18.36
CA PHE A 41 -1.72 13.20 -18.53
C PHE A 41 -2.57 12.39 -17.54
N ALA A 42 -3.89 12.61 -17.57
CA ALA A 42 -4.90 11.95 -16.74
C ALA A 42 -4.68 12.15 -15.23
N ASP A 43 -4.46 11.07 -14.48
CA ASP A 43 -4.29 11.06 -13.03
C ASP A 43 -2.90 11.51 -12.57
N GLN A 44 -1.94 11.57 -13.49
CA GLN A 44 -0.54 11.82 -13.19
C GLN A 44 -0.28 13.16 -12.47
N PRO A 45 -0.86 14.31 -12.89
CA PRO A 45 -0.68 15.57 -12.16
C PRO A 45 -1.27 15.53 -10.74
N ALA A 46 -2.41 14.86 -10.56
CA ALA A 46 -3.04 14.72 -9.25
C ALA A 46 -2.18 13.87 -8.30
N ASN A 47 -1.56 12.82 -8.81
CA ASN A 47 -0.61 12.02 -8.03
C ASN A 47 0.69 12.78 -7.73
N GLY A 48 1.14 13.65 -8.63
CA GLY A 48 2.24 14.59 -8.37
C GLY A 48 1.93 15.54 -7.21
N ALA A 49 0.79 16.23 -7.27
CA ALA A 49 0.34 17.10 -6.19
C ALA A 49 0.14 16.35 -4.86
N LYS A 50 -0.38 15.12 -4.92
CA LYS A 50 -0.49 14.25 -3.75
C LYS A 50 0.88 13.92 -3.16
N ALA A 51 1.88 13.63 -3.99
CA ALA A 51 3.24 13.32 -3.56
C ALA A 51 3.83 14.45 -2.72
N GLU A 52 3.67 15.68 -3.21
CA GLU A 52 4.12 16.89 -2.52
C GLU A 52 3.34 17.12 -1.22
N ALA A 53 2.01 17.01 -1.27
CA ALA A 53 1.14 17.26 -0.12
C ALA A 53 1.42 16.33 1.08
N ILE A 54 1.81 15.08 0.83
CA ILE A 54 2.15 14.11 1.89
C ILE A 54 3.65 14.02 2.17
N GLY A 55 4.46 14.85 1.48
CA GLY A 55 5.91 14.96 1.68
C GLY A 55 6.71 13.75 1.22
N VAL A 56 6.21 12.96 0.26
CA VAL A 56 6.91 11.76 -0.26
C VAL A 56 7.62 12.01 -1.59
N GLY A 57 7.48 13.20 -2.16
CA GLY A 57 8.04 13.50 -3.47
C GLY A 57 7.93 14.95 -3.88
N ILE A 58 8.54 15.24 -5.04
CA ILE A 58 8.50 16.55 -5.72
C ILE A 58 7.86 16.34 -7.09
N CYS A 59 6.95 17.23 -7.49
CA CYS A 59 6.37 17.24 -8.82
C CYS A 59 7.17 18.19 -9.74
N VAL A 60 7.58 17.70 -10.90
CA VAL A 60 8.26 18.50 -11.93
C VAL A 60 7.50 18.38 -13.22
N ASP A 61 6.67 19.39 -13.52
CA ASP A 61 5.84 19.40 -14.71
C ASP A 61 6.65 19.36 -15.99
N ARG A 62 6.24 18.48 -16.91
CA ARG A 62 6.85 18.38 -18.24
C ARG A 62 6.53 19.63 -19.05
N PRO A 63 7.47 20.12 -19.87
CA PRO A 63 7.20 21.25 -20.74
C PRO A 63 6.16 20.87 -21.80
N MET A 64 5.32 21.83 -22.19
CA MET A 64 4.31 21.64 -23.24
C MET A 64 4.95 21.46 -24.63
N GLU A 65 6.13 22.06 -24.83
CA GLU A 65 6.95 21.90 -26.04
C GLU A 65 8.29 21.26 -25.70
N GLU A 66 8.66 20.20 -26.42
CA GLU A 66 9.94 19.50 -26.27
C GLU A 66 10.98 20.09 -27.25
N LYS A 67 11.43 21.34 -27.05
CA LYS A 67 12.39 22.02 -27.94
C LYS A 67 13.48 22.77 -27.17
N GLY A 68 14.74 22.50 -27.51
CA GLY A 68 15.91 23.30 -27.12
C GLY A 68 15.94 23.66 -25.63
N ASP A 69 15.87 24.96 -25.34
CA ASP A 69 15.98 25.53 -23.99
C ASP A 69 14.91 25.04 -23.01
N THR A 70 13.71 24.67 -23.48
CA THR A 70 12.64 24.17 -22.58
C THR A 70 12.98 22.80 -22.01
N VAL A 71 13.62 21.94 -22.81
CA VAL A 71 14.07 20.61 -22.37
C VAL A 71 15.24 20.75 -21.41
N ALA A 72 16.21 21.62 -21.70
CA ALA A 72 17.34 21.88 -20.82
C ALA A 72 16.89 22.43 -19.44
N ALA A 73 15.93 23.36 -19.44
CA ALA A 73 15.35 23.89 -18.21
C ALA A 73 14.60 22.82 -17.41
N TYR A 74 13.85 21.94 -18.09
CA TYR A 74 13.16 20.82 -17.46
C TYR A 74 14.14 19.82 -16.84
N GLU A 75 15.20 19.42 -17.57
CA GLU A 75 16.25 18.56 -17.03
C GLU A 75 16.93 19.16 -15.80
N ALA A 76 17.21 20.47 -15.82
CA ALA A 76 17.79 21.16 -14.67
C ALA A 76 16.87 21.08 -13.44
N LYS A 77 15.55 21.27 -13.62
CA LYS A 77 14.57 21.12 -12.55
C LYS A 77 14.50 19.70 -12.00
N VAL A 78 14.52 18.69 -12.87
CA VAL A 78 14.54 17.28 -12.44
C VAL A 78 15.81 16.96 -11.66
N ARG A 79 16.99 17.40 -12.13
CA ARG A 79 18.26 17.21 -11.41
C ARG A 79 18.25 17.88 -10.04
N GLU A 80 17.68 19.07 -9.94
CA GLU A 80 17.57 19.78 -8.68
C GLU A 80 16.59 19.08 -7.72
N ALA A 81 15.45 18.58 -8.23
CA ALA A 81 14.53 17.77 -7.42
C ALA A 81 15.21 16.51 -6.87
N ILE A 82 15.98 15.79 -7.71
CA ILE A 82 16.76 14.62 -7.27
C ILE A 82 17.78 15.02 -6.19
N ARG A 83 18.54 16.10 -6.40
CA ARG A 83 19.53 16.58 -5.40
C ARG A 83 18.86 16.90 -4.07
N ARG A 84 17.75 17.64 -4.09
CA ARG A 84 17.02 17.99 -2.88
C ARG A 84 16.55 16.75 -2.13
N MET A 85 15.99 15.77 -2.83
CA MET A 85 15.50 14.54 -2.21
C MET A 85 16.62 13.64 -1.67
N ASP A 86 17.83 13.73 -2.22
CA ASP A 86 19.02 13.06 -1.69
C ASP A 86 19.55 13.74 -0.42
N GLN A 87 19.40 15.07 -0.32
CA GLN A 87 19.89 15.88 0.81
C GLN A 87 18.90 16.00 1.96
N GLU A 88 17.59 15.97 1.67
CA GLU A 88 16.51 16.15 2.64
C GLU A 88 15.94 14.78 3.06
N PRO A 89 16.30 14.22 4.24
CA PRO A 89 15.87 12.88 4.66
C PRO A 89 14.36 12.77 4.90
N THR A 90 13.68 13.91 5.06
CA THR A 90 12.24 14.02 5.35
C THR A 90 11.37 13.34 4.29
N PHE A 91 11.81 13.28 3.03
CA PHE A 91 11.11 12.57 1.95
C PHE A 91 11.13 11.05 2.17
N ALA A 92 12.31 10.50 2.47
CA ALA A 92 12.47 9.07 2.75
C ALA A 92 11.74 8.68 4.04
N GLU A 93 11.81 9.49 5.08
CA GLU A 93 11.07 9.29 6.34
C GLU A 93 9.56 9.28 6.11
N SER A 94 9.06 10.19 5.27
CA SER A 94 7.64 10.25 4.92
C SER A 94 7.20 9.04 4.09
N ALA A 95 8.01 8.62 3.12
CA ALA A 95 7.73 7.42 2.33
C ALA A 95 7.72 6.17 3.22
N ALA A 96 8.66 6.03 4.14
CA ALA A 96 8.69 4.94 5.12
C ALA A 96 7.47 4.96 6.06
N ARG A 97 7.04 6.15 6.51
CA ARG A 97 5.82 6.32 7.32
C ARG A 97 4.58 5.87 6.55
N VAL A 98 4.46 6.25 5.29
CA VAL A 98 3.36 5.83 4.41
C VAL A 98 3.38 4.31 4.20
N ALA A 99 4.54 3.72 3.91
CA ALA A 99 4.69 2.27 3.74
C ALA A 99 4.21 1.49 4.97
N LYS A 100 4.62 1.93 6.16
CA LYS A 100 4.17 1.35 7.44
C LYS A 100 2.65 1.48 7.61
N GLY A 101 2.09 2.63 7.25
CA GLY A 101 0.63 2.85 7.26
C GLY A 101 -0.09 1.88 6.33
N LEU A 102 0.37 1.72 5.09
CA LEU A 102 -0.21 0.79 4.12
C LEU A 102 -0.12 -0.66 4.59
N ALA A 103 1.04 -1.08 5.14
CA ALA A 103 1.22 -2.43 5.65
C ALA A 103 0.31 -2.77 6.84
N SER A 104 -0.08 -1.77 7.64
CA SER A 104 -0.94 -1.93 8.80
C SER A 104 -2.43 -1.66 8.54
N ALA A 105 -2.80 -1.28 7.32
CA ALA A 105 -4.17 -0.90 6.97
C ALA A 105 -5.17 -2.08 6.93
N GLY A 106 -4.70 -3.32 7.03
CA GLY A 106 -5.54 -4.53 7.01
C GLY A 106 -6.06 -4.93 5.62
N GLY A 107 -5.78 -4.13 4.58
CA GLY A 107 -5.97 -4.49 3.17
C GLY A 107 -7.38 -5.00 2.83
N VAL A 108 -7.41 -6.07 2.04
CA VAL A 108 -8.67 -6.69 1.56
C VAL A 108 -9.49 -7.25 2.71
N ASP A 109 -8.86 -7.86 3.73
CA ASP A 109 -9.58 -8.44 4.86
C ASP A 109 -10.37 -7.37 5.63
N ARG A 110 -9.72 -6.23 5.90
CA ARG A 110 -10.40 -5.08 6.52
C ARG A 110 -11.49 -4.51 5.63
N ALA A 111 -11.27 -4.45 4.31
CA ALA A 111 -12.29 -3.98 3.37
C ALA A 111 -13.51 -4.91 3.34
N MET A 112 -13.29 -6.23 3.36
CA MET A 112 -14.35 -7.24 3.42
C MET A 112 -15.12 -7.14 4.73
N GLU A 113 -14.43 -6.98 5.85
CA GLU A 113 -15.05 -6.74 7.14
C GLU A 113 -15.94 -5.49 7.10
N VAL A 114 -15.43 -4.33 6.66
CA VAL A 114 -16.23 -3.08 6.57
C VAL A 114 -17.44 -3.25 5.66
N ARG A 115 -17.27 -3.92 4.50
CA ARG A 115 -18.33 -4.05 3.50
C ARG A 115 -19.41 -5.05 3.91
N TYR A 116 -19.05 -6.14 4.57
CA TYR A 116 -19.94 -7.29 4.80
C TYR A 116 -20.29 -7.53 6.29
N SER A 117 -19.64 -6.87 7.26
CA SER A 117 -19.90 -7.04 8.70
C SER A 117 -21.35 -6.75 9.14
N PRO A 118 -22.05 -5.70 8.64
CA PRO A 118 -23.45 -5.47 9.03
C PRO A 118 -24.47 -6.40 8.35
N LEU A 119 -24.08 -7.23 7.37
CA LEU A 119 -25.03 -8.09 6.64
C LEU A 119 -25.25 -9.46 7.29
N VAL A 120 -24.49 -9.82 8.33
CA VAL A 120 -24.57 -11.14 8.99
C VAL A 120 -25.47 -11.15 10.25
N SER A 121 -26.10 -10.03 10.64
CA SER A 121 -26.89 -9.97 11.90
C SER A 121 -28.40 -9.70 11.78
N LYS A 122 -29.01 -9.81 10.60
CA LYS A 122 -30.49 -9.82 10.47
C LYS A 122 -31.03 -11.20 10.08
N GLY A 123 -30.77 -12.17 10.94
CA GLY A 123 -31.29 -13.55 10.81
C GLY A 123 -31.38 -14.31 12.14
N ALA A 124 -31.47 -13.62 13.29
CA ALA A 124 -31.63 -14.28 14.58
C ALA A 124 -32.71 -13.58 15.41
N SER A 125 -33.97 -13.68 14.97
CA SER A 125 -35.09 -13.58 15.91
C SER A 125 -36.33 -14.30 15.38
N ARG A 126 -36.61 -15.47 15.97
CA ARG A 126 -37.96 -15.91 16.41
C ARG A 126 -37.87 -17.34 16.93
N GLY A 127 -37.90 -17.47 18.26
CA GLY A 127 -37.95 -18.79 18.89
C GLY A 127 -37.86 -18.79 20.41
N ARG A 128 -38.45 -17.81 21.10
CA ARG A 128 -38.67 -17.92 22.54
C ARG A 128 -39.81 -18.91 22.78
N ARG A 129 -39.52 -20.11 23.28
CA ARG A 129 -40.48 -20.89 24.07
C ARG A 129 -39.77 -21.60 25.23
N ASN A 130 -40.19 -21.20 26.43
CA ASN A 130 -39.96 -21.83 27.71
C ASN A 130 -40.42 -23.30 27.70
N SER A 131 -39.62 -24.19 28.28
CA SER A 131 -40.13 -25.31 29.06
C SER A 131 -39.11 -25.73 30.11
N LYS A 132 -39.54 -25.63 31.37
CA LYS A 132 -38.86 -26.12 32.57
C LYS A 132 -38.54 -27.62 32.45
N ALA A 133 -37.40 -28.06 32.98
CA ALA A 133 -37.24 -29.19 33.92
C ALA A 133 -35.78 -29.69 33.91
N GLY A 134 -35.27 -30.09 35.08
CA GLY A 134 -34.20 -31.09 35.17
C GLY A 134 -32.90 -30.64 35.83
N CYS A 135 -32.89 -30.71 37.16
CA CYS A 135 -31.69 -30.83 37.99
C CYS A 135 -30.89 -32.10 37.62
N GLY A 136 -29.56 -32.00 37.52
CA GLY A 136 -28.68 -33.15 37.36
C GLY A 136 -27.21 -32.75 37.32
N ARG A 137 -26.51 -32.88 38.46
CA ARG A 137 -25.04 -32.82 38.57
C ARG A 137 -24.41 -33.96 37.78
N LEU A 138 -23.36 -33.68 37.01
CA LEU A 138 -22.28 -34.63 36.74
C LEU A 138 -20.94 -33.88 36.67
N THR A 139 -19.91 -34.61 37.07
CA THR A 139 -18.61 -34.22 37.62
C THR A 139 -17.49 -34.09 36.58
N ASP A 140 -16.45 -33.34 36.97
CA ASP A 140 -15.00 -33.46 36.68
C ASP A 140 -14.43 -33.76 35.28
N GLY A 141 -13.44 -32.94 34.88
CA GLY A 141 -12.31 -33.37 34.03
C GLY A 141 -11.83 -32.37 32.95
N PRO A 142 -10.54 -31.93 32.95
CA PRO A 142 -9.97 -30.98 31.97
C PRO A 142 -9.06 -31.65 30.93
N ALA A 143 -9.02 -31.14 29.69
CA ALA A 143 -7.89 -31.23 28.72
C ALA A 143 -8.28 -30.44 27.46
N ALA A 144 -7.62 -29.32 27.16
CA ALA A 144 -6.37 -29.19 26.40
C ALA A 144 -6.55 -29.26 24.86
N SER A 145 -6.36 -28.08 24.26
CA SER A 145 -5.44 -27.78 23.15
C SER A 145 -5.50 -28.55 21.82
N ALA A 146 -5.43 -27.72 20.76
CA ALA A 146 -4.81 -27.98 19.46
C ALA A 146 -5.56 -28.81 18.42
N CYS A 147 -6.03 -28.14 17.36
CA CYS A 147 -6.02 -28.73 16.03
C CYS A 147 -5.86 -27.66 14.92
N MET A 148 -4.93 -27.96 14.00
CA MET A 148 -4.78 -27.44 12.64
C MET A 148 -4.04 -26.11 12.38
N ARG A 149 -2.71 -26.20 12.46
CA ARG A 149 -1.81 -25.75 11.38
C ARG A 149 -1.11 -26.99 10.80
N LEU A 150 -1.00 -27.06 9.48
CA LEU A 150 -0.19 -27.91 8.56
C LEU A 150 -1.07 -28.08 7.30
N HIS A 151 -0.67 -27.99 6.04
CA HIS A 151 0.55 -27.90 5.24
C HIS A 151 0.11 -27.30 3.89
N ILE A 152 0.93 -26.62 3.09
CA ILE A 152 1.75 -27.27 2.04
C ILE A 152 2.77 -26.23 1.56
N ALA A 153 4.04 -26.53 1.79
CA ALA A 153 5.17 -25.97 1.05
C ALA A 153 5.91 -27.18 0.47
N ALA A 154 5.87 -27.35 -0.86
CA ALA A 154 6.84 -28.13 -1.63
C ALA A 154 6.51 -28.05 -3.14
N LYS A 155 7.12 -27.10 -3.85
CA LYS A 155 7.66 -27.35 -5.21
C LYS A 155 8.91 -26.52 -5.38
N ARG A 156 10.06 -27.16 -5.19
CA ARG A 156 11.36 -26.73 -5.69
C ARG A 156 11.59 -27.33 -7.08
N GLN A 157 12.37 -26.61 -7.88
CA GLN A 157 13.29 -27.12 -8.92
C GLN A 157 12.68 -27.76 -10.18
N CYS A 158 12.59 -26.95 -11.24
CA CYS A 158 13.35 -27.11 -12.49
C CYS A 158 13.79 -25.72 -12.96
#